data_AF-A0A6L2JQ47-F1
#
_entry.id   AF-A0A6L2JQ47-F1
#
_cell.length_a   1.000
_cell.length_b   1.000
_cell.length_c   1.000
_cell.angle_alpha   90.00
_cell.angle_beta   90.00
_cell.angle_gamma   90.00
#
_symmetry.space_group_name_H-M   'P 1'
#
loop_
_entity.id
_entity.type
_entity.pdbx_description
1 polymer ?
#
loop_
_entity_poly.entity_id
_entity_poly.type
_entity_poly.pdbx_seq_one_letter_code
_entity_poly.pdbx_strand_id
1 'polypeptide(L)'
;MYVGEKIQFGDLYLEVRATPRHTVGCVTYVTGDGPDLPEPKMAFTGDDVLIRGCGRTDFQGGSSQQLYESVHSQARILKIGQPAHDYKGFTVSTVGEEMRHNPCVTEDQETFKSIKENLKLSYPKMIDVAVPPNMVCGLQEL
;
A
#
# COMPACT_ATOMS: atom_id res chain seq x y z
N MET A 1 13.43 3.23 8.73
CA MET A 1 12.24 3.87 9.30
C MET A 1 11.51 2.85 10.14
N TYR A 2 11.04 3.26 11.33
CA TYR A 2 10.35 2.39 12.27
C TYR A 2 8.86 2.71 12.31
N VAL A 3 8.06 1.74 12.73
CA VAL A 3 6.61 1.93 12.90
C VAL A 3 6.35 3.00 13.95
N GLY A 4 5.48 3.96 13.64
CA GLY A 4 5.15 5.08 14.51
C GLY A 4 6.16 6.24 14.44
N GLU A 5 7.20 6.13 13.63
CA GLU A 5 8.10 7.25 13.34
C GLU A 5 7.33 8.38 12.62
N LYS A 6 7.73 9.63 12.90
CA LYS A 6 7.22 10.81 12.23
C LYS A 6 8.32 11.42 11.38
N ILE A 7 8.09 11.51 10.07
CA ILE A 7 8.98 12.18 9.13
C ILE A 7 8.55 13.64 9.04
N GLN A 8 9.29 14.53 9.70
CA GLN A 8 8.99 15.96 9.75
C GLN A 8 9.62 16.71 8.56
N PHE A 9 8.87 17.65 7.95
CA PHE A 9 9.35 18.56 6.92
C PHE A 9 8.60 19.90 7.01
N GLY A 10 9.32 20.95 7.41
CA GLY A 10 8.68 22.20 7.82
C GLY A 10 7.73 21.95 8.98
N ASP A 11 6.52 22.51 8.92
CA ASP A 11 5.47 22.34 9.92
C ASP A 11 4.65 21.03 9.74
N LEU A 12 4.92 20.29 8.66
CA LEU A 12 4.21 19.07 8.31
C LEU A 12 4.95 17.82 8.78
N TYR A 13 4.22 16.74 9.02
CA TYR A 13 4.81 15.40 9.16
C TYR A 13 3.96 14.30 8.53
N LEU A 14 4.66 13.20 8.22
CA LEU A 14 4.07 11.92 7.88
C LEU A 14 4.31 10.91 9.00
N GLU A 15 3.23 10.28 9.49
CA GLU A 15 3.27 9.10 10.35
C GLU A 15 3.58 7.87 9.50
N VAL A 16 4.56 7.07 9.90
CA VAL A 16 4.92 5.81 9.24
C VAL A 16 4.16 4.65 9.86
N ARG A 17 3.37 3.95 9.06
CA ARG A 17 2.64 2.74 9.48
C ARG A 17 3.19 1.52 8.77
N ALA A 18 3.59 0.50 9.53
CA ALA A 18 3.93 -0.78 8.94
C ALA A 18 2.71 -1.39 8.26
N THR A 19 2.92 -1.80 7.01
CA THR A 19 1.93 -2.51 6.23
C THR A 19 2.55 -3.66 5.41
N PRO A 20 3.41 -4.50 6.02
CA PRO A 20 4.22 -5.51 5.30
C PRO A 20 3.33 -6.58 4.66
N ARG A 21 3.26 -6.60 3.33
CA ARG A 21 2.27 -7.39 2.58
C ARG A 21 2.59 -7.62 1.12
N HIS A 22 2.52 -6.58 0.27
CA HIS A 22 2.95 -6.70 -1.13
C HIS A 22 4.44 -7.07 -1.18
N THR A 23 5.19 -6.47 -0.26
CA THR A 23 6.53 -6.88 0.14
C THR A 23 6.61 -6.84 1.68
N VAL A 24 7.59 -7.54 2.25
CA VAL A 24 7.85 -7.48 3.71
C VAL A 24 8.26 -6.10 4.23
N GLY A 25 8.64 -5.17 3.34
CA GLY A 25 9.09 -3.82 3.70
C GLY A 25 8.04 -2.72 3.49
N CYS A 26 6.81 -3.08 3.11
CA CYS A 26 5.78 -2.09 2.81
C CYS A 26 5.40 -1.26 4.04
N VAL A 27 5.27 0.05 3.80
CA VAL A 27 4.77 1.03 4.77
C VAL A 27 3.75 1.94 4.09
N THR A 28 2.82 2.46 4.88
CA THR A 28 1.90 3.52 4.49
C THR A 28 2.29 4.81 5.22
N TYR A 29 2.41 5.90 4.49
CA TYR A 29 2.63 7.22 5.07
C TYR A 29 1.31 7.96 5.21
N VAL A 30 1.05 8.54 6.39
CA VAL A 30 -0.21 9.24 6.68
C VAL A 30 0.09 10.66 7.13
N THR A 31 -0.60 11.66 6.59
CA THR A 31 -0.47 13.04 7.10
C THR A 31 -0.87 13.12 8.56
N GLY A 32 -0.17 13.97 9.31
CA GLY A 32 -0.42 14.14 10.74
C GLY A 32 -1.82 14.65 11.08
N ASP A 33 -2.09 14.72 12.39
CA ASP A 33 -3.42 14.90 12.97
C ASP A 33 -3.57 16.11 13.89
N GLY A 34 -2.60 17.02 13.83
CA GLY A 34 -2.62 18.32 14.50
C GLY A 34 -3.54 19.34 13.81
N PRO A 35 -3.88 20.43 14.51
CA PRO A 35 -4.83 21.44 14.03
C PRO A 35 -4.37 22.20 12.78
N ASP A 36 -3.05 22.31 12.58
CA ASP A 36 -2.45 23.03 11.45
C ASP A 36 -2.03 22.08 10.31
N LEU A 37 -2.47 20.80 10.36
CA LEU A 37 -2.10 19.79 9.37
C LEU A 37 -3.23 19.52 8.36
N PRO A 38 -2.91 18.92 7.19
CA PRO A 38 -3.90 18.68 6.15
C PRO A 38 -5.10 17.85 6.62
N GLU A 39 -6.31 18.39 6.40
CA GLU A 39 -7.58 17.69 6.59
C GLU A 39 -8.39 17.75 5.28
N PRO A 40 -8.94 16.62 4.78
CA PRO A 40 -8.87 15.28 5.37
C PRO A 40 -7.46 14.68 5.35
N LYS A 41 -7.15 13.84 6.34
CA LYS A 41 -5.92 13.04 6.32
C LYS A 41 -5.71 12.31 4.99
N MET A 42 -4.51 12.44 4.45
CA MET A 42 -4.08 11.75 3.25
C MET A 42 -3.21 10.56 3.61
N ALA A 43 -3.27 9.52 2.79
CA ALA A 43 -2.52 8.30 2.96
C ALA A 43 -1.86 7.87 1.64
N PHE A 44 -0.56 7.64 1.69
CA PHE A 44 0.23 7.12 0.59
C PHE A 44 0.42 5.63 0.82
N THR A 45 -0.39 4.82 0.15
CA THR A 45 -0.60 3.40 0.49
C THR A 45 0.36 2.45 -0.21
N GLY A 46 1.28 2.98 -1.02
CA GLY A 46 2.15 2.17 -1.85
C GLY A 46 1.35 1.24 -2.76
N ASP A 47 1.79 0.00 -2.85
CA ASP A 47 1.09 -1.06 -3.60
C ASP A 47 0.18 -1.94 -2.72
N ASP A 48 0.01 -1.62 -1.44
CA ASP A 48 -0.83 -2.45 -0.60
C ASP A 48 -2.32 -2.26 -0.90
N VAL A 49 -2.77 -1.00 -0.98
CA VAL A 49 -4.13 -0.65 -1.38
C VAL A 49 -4.03 0.16 -2.67
N LEU A 50 -4.62 -0.37 -3.72
CA LEU A 50 -4.79 0.29 -5.01
C LEU A 50 -6.25 0.75 -5.15
N ILE A 51 -6.53 1.64 -6.08
CA ILE A 51 -7.91 2.07 -6.35
C ILE A 51 -8.68 0.89 -6.95
N ARG A 52 -9.69 0.40 -6.23
CA ARG A 52 -10.46 -0.82 -6.57
C ARG A 52 -9.60 -2.08 -6.67
N GLY A 53 -8.51 -2.14 -5.93
CA GLY A 53 -7.64 -3.31 -5.91
C GLY A 53 -6.58 -3.29 -4.81
N CYS A 54 -5.60 -4.16 -4.96
CA CYS A 54 -4.47 -4.29 -4.05
C CYS A 54 -3.34 -5.03 -4.77
N GLY A 55 -2.10 -4.80 -4.34
CA GLY A 55 -0.90 -5.39 -4.93
C GLY A 55 -0.89 -6.91 -4.93
N ARG A 56 0.00 -7.48 -5.74
CA ARG A 56 0.26 -8.93 -5.76
C ARG A 56 1.01 -9.36 -4.50
N THR A 57 0.93 -10.64 -4.13
CA THR A 57 1.50 -11.18 -2.88
C THR A 57 2.41 -12.39 -3.10
N ASP A 58 2.67 -12.75 -4.34
CA ASP A 58 3.39 -13.96 -4.76
C ASP A 58 4.90 -13.76 -4.97
N PHE A 59 5.41 -12.54 -4.72
CA PHE A 59 6.84 -12.19 -4.80
C PHE A 59 7.28 -11.41 -3.56
N GLN A 60 8.60 -11.20 -3.40
CA GLN A 60 9.20 -10.31 -2.37
C GLN A 60 8.73 -10.59 -0.93
N GLY A 61 8.44 -11.86 -0.62
CA GLY A 61 7.97 -12.31 0.69
C GLY A 61 6.54 -11.91 1.04
N GLY A 62 5.71 -11.64 0.02
CA GLY A 62 4.34 -11.22 0.25
C GLY A 62 3.41 -12.29 0.83
N SER A 63 2.28 -11.85 1.38
CA SER A 63 1.27 -12.74 1.99
C SER A 63 -0.15 -12.20 1.81
N SER A 64 -1.02 -13.01 1.19
CA SER A 64 -2.44 -12.67 1.02
C SER A 64 -3.18 -12.58 2.36
N GLN A 65 -2.79 -13.40 3.34
CA GLN A 65 -3.37 -13.32 4.68
C GLN A 65 -3.04 -11.98 5.35
N GLN A 66 -1.76 -11.62 5.38
CA GLN A 66 -1.33 -10.34 5.94
C GLN A 66 -1.91 -9.17 5.14
N LEU A 67 -2.07 -9.35 3.82
CA LEU A 67 -2.72 -8.38 2.94
C LEU A 67 -4.12 -8.04 3.43
N TYR A 68 -4.95 -9.07 3.59
CA TYR A 68 -6.31 -8.94 4.10
C TYR A 68 -6.35 -8.25 5.48
N GLU A 69 -5.60 -8.76 6.46
CA GLU A 69 -5.62 -8.23 7.84
C GLU A 69 -5.24 -6.75 7.91
N SER A 70 -4.23 -6.33 7.15
CA SER A 70 -3.80 -4.93 7.16
C SER A 70 -4.68 -4.04 6.28
N VAL A 71 -5.32 -4.54 5.21
CA VAL A 71 -6.26 -3.75 4.40
C VAL A 71 -7.45 -3.39 5.28
N HIS A 72 -7.99 -4.34 6.04
CA HIS A 72 -9.12 -4.11 6.91
C HIS A 72 -8.80 -3.21 8.11
N SER A 73 -7.57 -3.24 8.64
CA SER A 73 -7.17 -2.34 9.73
C SER A 73 -6.86 -0.91 9.24
N GLN A 74 -6.19 -0.76 8.10
CA GLN A 74 -5.79 0.55 7.55
C GLN A 74 -6.93 1.25 6.80
N ALA A 75 -7.72 0.52 6.01
CA ALA A 75 -8.84 1.09 5.27
C ALA A 75 -9.94 1.65 6.18
N ARG A 76 -9.87 1.47 7.51
CA ARG A 76 -10.77 2.13 8.45
C ARG A 76 -10.29 3.50 8.93
N ILE A 77 -9.00 3.83 8.73
CA ILE A 77 -8.35 4.97 9.40
C ILE A 77 -8.00 6.11 8.42
N LEU A 78 -7.93 5.81 7.13
CA LEU A 78 -7.49 6.76 6.11
C LEU A 78 -8.71 7.48 5.52
N LYS A 79 -8.59 8.69 4.97
CA LYS A 79 -9.74 9.38 4.33
C LYS A 79 -9.53 9.53 2.83
N ILE A 80 -8.30 9.74 2.39
CA ILE A 80 -7.91 9.81 0.98
C ILE A 80 -6.69 8.90 0.76
N GLY A 81 -6.79 7.94 -0.18
CA GLY A 81 -5.72 7.03 -0.54
C GLY A 81 -5.11 7.41 -1.90
N GLN A 82 -3.80 7.65 -1.92
CA GLN A 82 -3.00 7.75 -3.14
C GLN A 82 -2.11 6.52 -3.26
N PRO A 83 -2.40 5.60 -4.20
CA PRO A 83 -1.58 4.42 -4.42
C PRO A 83 -0.28 4.79 -5.15
N ALA A 84 0.70 3.88 -5.13
CA ALA A 84 1.90 4.01 -5.96
C ALA A 84 1.62 3.81 -7.45
N HIS A 85 0.60 3.02 -7.77
CA HIS A 85 0.23 2.69 -9.15
C HIS A 85 -1.28 2.73 -9.37
N ASP A 86 -1.67 3.06 -10.60
CA ASP A 86 -2.99 2.82 -11.13
C ASP A 86 -2.87 2.41 -12.60
N TYR A 87 -3.77 1.54 -13.05
CA TYR A 87 -3.75 0.97 -14.40
C TYR A 87 -5.04 1.28 -15.19
N LYS A 88 -5.89 2.17 -14.68
CA LYS A 88 -7.23 2.50 -15.22
C LYS A 88 -7.47 4.01 -15.38
N GLY A 89 -6.48 4.85 -15.09
CA GLY A 89 -6.55 6.31 -15.16
C GLY A 89 -7.11 6.98 -13.89
N PHE A 90 -7.26 6.24 -12.79
CA PHE A 90 -7.65 6.82 -11.51
C PHE A 90 -6.44 7.42 -10.77
N THR A 91 -6.65 8.51 -10.07
CA THR A 91 -5.57 9.25 -9.39
C THR A 91 -5.73 9.27 -7.87
N VAL A 92 -6.94 9.08 -7.37
CA VAL A 92 -7.26 9.14 -5.95
C VAL A 92 -8.54 8.35 -5.65
N SER A 93 -8.64 7.79 -4.45
CA SER A 93 -9.88 7.24 -3.91
C SER A 93 -10.02 7.61 -2.43
N THR A 94 -11.17 7.29 -1.83
CA THR A 94 -11.40 7.46 -0.40
C THR A 94 -11.59 6.12 0.28
N VAL A 95 -11.35 6.08 1.58
CA VAL A 95 -11.63 4.88 2.38
C VAL A 95 -13.09 4.46 2.27
N GLY A 96 -14.02 5.41 2.33
CA GLY A 96 -15.44 5.10 2.23
C GLY A 96 -15.78 4.47 0.88
N GLU A 97 -15.10 4.85 -0.20
CA GLU A 97 -15.27 4.22 -1.50
C GLU A 97 -14.62 2.83 -1.56
N GLU A 98 -13.38 2.67 -1.10
CA GLU A 98 -12.69 1.36 -1.12
C GLU A 98 -13.41 0.33 -0.23
N MET A 99 -13.90 0.74 0.95
CA MET A 99 -14.71 -0.11 1.83
C MET A 99 -16.03 -0.58 1.20
N ARG A 100 -16.53 0.09 0.16
CA ARG A 100 -17.77 -0.26 -0.55
C ARG A 100 -17.55 -0.97 -1.88
N HIS A 101 -16.41 -0.73 -2.53
CA HIS A 101 -16.22 -1.07 -3.94
C HIS A 101 -14.91 -1.79 -4.25
N ASN A 102 -14.00 -1.92 -3.28
CA ASN A 102 -12.75 -2.64 -3.50
C ASN A 102 -12.95 -4.14 -3.19
N PRO A 103 -12.81 -5.04 -4.18
CA PRO A 103 -12.95 -6.47 -3.94
C PRO A 103 -11.89 -7.02 -2.98
N CYS A 104 -10.75 -6.33 -2.79
CA CYS A 104 -9.78 -6.70 -1.77
C CYS A 104 -10.21 -6.38 -0.33
N VAL A 105 -11.27 -5.59 -0.16
CA VAL A 105 -11.79 -5.11 1.14
C VAL A 105 -13.19 -5.67 1.43
N THR A 106 -14.00 -5.87 0.39
CA THR A 106 -15.42 -6.24 0.55
C THR A 106 -15.66 -7.74 0.64
N GLU A 107 -14.73 -8.55 0.12
CA GLU A 107 -14.81 -10.01 0.17
C GLU A 107 -14.38 -10.53 1.55
N ASP A 108 -14.81 -11.74 1.93
CA ASP A 108 -14.28 -12.41 3.11
C ASP A 108 -12.85 -12.94 2.88
N GLN A 109 -12.17 -13.27 3.97
CA GLN A 109 -10.75 -13.64 3.94
C GLN A 109 -10.44 -14.85 3.06
N GLU A 110 -11.30 -15.87 3.06
CA GLU A 110 -11.05 -17.10 2.30
C GLU A 110 -11.32 -16.87 0.82
N THR A 111 -12.38 -16.14 0.50
CA THR A 111 -12.65 -15.69 -0.88
C THR A 111 -11.50 -14.83 -1.40
N PHE A 112 -10.99 -13.89 -0.59
CA PHE A 112 -9.87 -13.04 -0.95
C PHE A 112 -8.58 -13.84 -1.25
N LYS A 113 -8.22 -14.77 -0.36
CA LYS A 113 -7.06 -15.66 -0.57
C LYS A 113 -7.21 -16.47 -1.85
N SER A 114 -8.38 -17.09 -2.04
CA SER A 114 -8.67 -17.88 -3.24
C SER A 114 -8.56 -17.04 -4.52
N ILE A 115 -9.10 -15.82 -4.54
CA ILE A 115 -8.95 -14.91 -5.67
C ILE A 115 -7.46 -14.67 -5.96
N LYS A 116 -6.67 -14.32 -4.93
CA LYS A 116 -5.25 -14.00 -5.09
C LYS A 116 -4.42 -15.18 -5.58
N GLU A 117 -4.67 -16.39 -5.07
CA GLU A 117 -3.97 -17.61 -5.49
C GLU A 117 -4.31 -18.01 -6.93
N ASN A 118 -5.53 -17.71 -7.39
CA ASN A 118 -5.99 -18.05 -8.73
C ASN A 118 -5.72 -16.95 -9.78
N LEU A 119 -5.14 -15.81 -9.39
CA LEU A 119 -4.74 -14.78 -10.33
C LEU A 119 -3.58 -15.28 -11.21
N LYS A 120 -3.87 -15.53 -12.48
CA LYS A 120 -2.86 -15.93 -13.49
C LYS A 120 -2.08 -14.73 -14.00
N LEU A 121 -1.34 -14.07 -13.11
CA LEU A 121 -0.49 -12.94 -13.47
C LEU A 121 0.77 -13.42 -14.18
N SER A 122 1.19 -12.67 -15.20
CA SER A 122 2.51 -12.88 -15.79
C SER A 122 3.62 -12.58 -14.77
N TYR A 123 4.78 -13.18 -15.02
CA TYR A 123 6.01 -12.81 -14.32
C TYR A 123 6.21 -11.28 -14.41
N PRO A 124 6.53 -10.58 -13.29
CA PRO A 124 6.70 -9.13 -13.34
C PRO A 124 7.93 -8.78 -14.19
N LYS A 125 7.67 -8.08 -15.31
CA LYS A 125 8.64 -7.88 -16.42
C LYS A 125 9.99 -7.28 -16.01
N MET A 126 10.02 -6.50 -14.94
CA MET A 126 11.20 -5.75 -14.49
C MET A 126 11.74 -6.23 -13.14
N ILE A 127 11.19 -7.28 -12.52
CA ILE A 127 11.54 -7.61 -11.14
C ILE A 127 13.03 -7.93 -10.97
N ASP A 128 13.62 -8.67 -11.91
CA ASP A 128 15.04 -9.06 -11.87
C ASP A 128 16.00 -7.90 -12.13
N VAL A 129 15.51 -6.83 -12.76
CA VAL A 129 16.29 -5.62 -13.07
C VAL A 129 16.10 -4.55 -12.00
N ALA A 130 14.88 -4.41 -11.47
CA ALA A 130 14.53 -3.34 -10.54
C ALA A 130 14.82 -3.69 -9.09
N VAL A 131 14.61 -4.94 -8.66
CA VAL A 131 14.81 -5.32 -7.25
C VAL A 131 16.27 -5.19 -6.82
N PRO A 132 17.28 -5.74 -7.53
CA PRO A 132 18.67 -5.66 -7.09
C PRO A 132 19.19 -4.23 -6.84
N PRO A 133 19.03 -3.25 -7.76
CA PRO A 133 19.47 -1.88 -7.50
C PRO A 133 18.65 -1.21 -6.40
N ASN A 134 17.34 -1.47 -6.29
CA ASN A 134 16.52 -0.90 -5.21
C ASN A 134 17.00 -1.35 -3.82
N MET A 135 17.53 -2.56 -3.68
CA MET A 135 18.12 -3.06 -2.43
C MET A 135 19.40 -2.33 -2.02
N VAL A 136 20.05 -1.63 -2.95
CA VAL A 136 21.25 -0.81 -2.73
C VAL A 136 20.98 0.68 -3.01
N CYS A 137 19.74 1.12 -2.81
CA CYS A 137 19.31 2.52 -2.98
C CYS A 137 19.55 3.09 -4.40
N GLY A 138 19.51 2.25 -5.43
CA GLY A 138 19.69 2.65 -6.82
C GLY A 138 21.13 3.02 -7.18
N LEU A 139 22.10 2.74 -6.30
CA LEU A 139 23.51 2.98 -6.56
C LEU A 139 24.00 2.07 -7.70
N GLN A 140 24.72 2.65 -8.64
CA GLN A 140 25.43 1.92 -9.69
C GLN A 140 26.90 1.84 -9.30
N GLU A 141 27.54 0.69 -9.49
CA GLU A 141 28.99 0.61 -9.43
C GLU A 141 29.53 1.51 -10.57
N LEU A 142 30.32 2.52 -10.20
CA LEU A 142 30.96 3.47 -11.12
C LEU A 142 32.10 2.80 -11.89
#